data_AF-J2S630-F1
#
_entry.id   AF-J2S630-F1
#
_cell.length_a   1.000
_cell.length_b   1.000
_cell.length_c   1.000
_cell.angle_alpha   90.00
_cell.angle_beta   90.00
_cell.angle_gamma   90.00
#
_symmetry.space_group_name_H-M   'P 1'
#
loop_
_entity.id
_entity.type
_entity.pdbx_description
1 polymer ?
#
loop_
_entity_poly.entity_id
_entity_poly.type
_entity_poly.pdbx_seq_one_letter_code
_entity_poly.pdbx_strand_id
1 'polypeptide(L)'
;MTSHPNLDQLNPEELRALAAQLIQRVETMDKQIPHHKSVNEKLAHEIALLKRFKFAKRSEQLSPDQASLLDDLIDTDIAAIEAELEALQPTSVEAKVRQQPKRAPLPSQFPRTLIHH
;
A
#
# COMPACT_ATOMS: atom_id res chain seq x y z
N MET A 1 1.69 -22.22 12.11
CA MET A 1 0.73 -23.29 12.47
C MET A 1 0.06 -22.86 13.77
N THR A 2 -1.13 -22.26 13.71
CA THR A 2 -1.89 -21.89 14.91
C THR A 2 -2.73 -23.10 15.31
N SER A 3 -2.25 -23.88 16.28
CA SER A 3 -3.04 -24.95 16.88
C SER A 3 -4.19 -24.30 17.65
N HIS A 4 -5.41 -24.43 17.13
CA HIS A 4 -6.60 -23.94 17.82
C HIS A 4 -6.96 -24.92 18.95
N PRO A 5 -7.28 -24.43 20.16
CA PRO A 5 -7.73 -25.29 21.24
C PRO A 5 -8.99 -26.05 20.82
N ASN A 6 -8.99 -27.36 21.05
CA ASN A 6 -10.14 -28.21 20.72
C ASN A 6 -11.28 -27.91 21.69
N LEU A 7 -12.32 -27.22 21.20
CA LEU A 7 -13.44 -26.70 21.98
C LEU A 7 -14.20 -27.79 22.75
N ASP A 8 -14.20 -29.02 22.23
CA ASP A 8 -14.89 -30.17 22.83
C ASP A 8 -14.21 -30.69 24.11
N GLN A 9 -12.96 -30.28 24.37
CA GLN A 9 -12.18 -30.72 25.53
C GLN A 9 -12.17 -29.69 26.67
N LEU A 10 -12.74 -28.49 26.48
CA LEU A 10 -12.76 -27.44 27.50
C LEU A 10 -13.95 -27.58 28.43
N ASN A 11 -13.72 -27.28 29.71
CA ASN A 11 -14.79 -27.21 30.69
C ASN A 11 -15.61 -25.91 30.55
N PRO A 12 -16.82 -25.83 31.15
CA PRO A 12 -17.68 -24.66 31.03
C PRO A 12 -17.09 -23.34 31.56
N GLU A 13 -16.15 -23.37 32.51
CA GLU A 13 -15.48 -22.17 33.02
C GLU A 13 -14.40 -21.68 32.06
N GLU A 14 -13.60 -22.59 31.51
CA GLU A 14 -12.60 -22.30 30.48
C GLU A 14 -13.25 -21.74 29.21
N LEU A 15 -14.41 -22.27 28.82
CA LEU A 15 -15.19 -21.74 27.69
C LEU A 15 -15.67 -20.30 27.95
N ARG A 16 -16.11 -19.98 29.17
CA ARG A 16 -16.50 -18.61 29.53
C ARG A 16 -15.32 -17.65 29.56
N ALA A 17 -14.18 -18.10 30.09
CA ALA A 17 -12.95 -17.32 30.09
C ALA A 17 -12.46 -17.04 28.66
N LEU A 18 -12.47 -18.05 27.80
CA LEU A 18 -12.12 -17.91 26.39
C LEU A 18 -13.09 -16.98 25.65
N ALA A 19 -14.40 -17.12 25.88
CA ALA A 19 -15.40 -16.22 25.31
C ALA A 19 -15.19 -14.77 25.75
N ALA A 20 -14.90 -14.52 27.04
CA ALA A 20 -14.61 -13.18 27.54
C ALA A 20 -13.34 -12.58 26.88
N GLN A 21 -12.29 -13.37 26.72
CA GLN A 21 -11.06 -12.94 26.02
C GLN A 21 -11.33 -12.64 24.54
N LEU A 22 -12.13 -13.46 23.86
CA LEU A 22 -12.50 -13.23 22.47
C LEU A 22 -13.35 -11.98 22.30
N ILE A 23 -14.33 -11.75 23.18
CA ILE A 23 -15.16 -10.54 23.19
C ILE A 23 -14.26 -9.31 23.36
N GLN A 24 -13.38 -9.31 24.36
CA GLN A 24 -12.45 -8.21 24.58
C GLN A 24 -11.56 -7.97 23.35
N ARG A 25 -11.05 -9.04 22.74
CA ARG A 25 -10.21 -8.92 21.53
C ARG A 25 -11.00 -8.35 20.35
N VAL A 26 -12.22 -8.82 20.11
CA VAL A 26 -13.09 -8.28 19.06
C VAL A 26 -13.37 -6.80 19.31
N GLU A 27 -13.71 -6.40 20.54
CA GLU A 27 -13.93 -4.99 20.88
C GLU A 27 -12.69 -4.11 20.65
N THR A 28 -11.49 -4.62 20.95
CA THR A 28 -10.26 -3.87 20.66
C THR A 28 -10.02 -3.72 19.17
N MET A 29 -10.27 -4.77 18.38
CA MET A 29 -10.12 -4.74 16.92
C MET A 29 -11.16 -3.82 16.27
N ASP A 30 -12.42 -3.86 16.72
CA ASP A 30 -13.50 -3.01 16.21
C ASP A 30 -13.22 -1.52 16.41
N LYS A 31 -12.47 -1.16 17.45
CA LYS A 31 -12.01 0.23 17.67
C LYS A 31 -10.85 0.61 16.76
N GLN A 32 -9.95 -0.33 16.44
CA GLN A 32 -8.76 -0.08 15.61
C GLN A 32 -9.08 -0.03 14.11
N ILE A 33 -10.00 -0.86 13.64
CA ILE A 33 -10.40 -0.93 12.22
C ILE A 33 -10.78 0.45 11.63
N PRO A 34 -11.70 1.24 12.22
CA PRO A 34 -12.08 2.53 11.65
C PRO A 34 -10.93 3.54 11.71
N HIS A 35 -10.09 3.49 12.76
CA HIS A 35 -8.91 4.33 12.86
C HIS A 35 -7.92 4.05 11.73
N HIS A 36 -7.53 2.79 11.55
CA HIS A 36 -6.62 2.39 10.47
C HIS A 36 -7.21 2.65 9.09
N LYS A 37 -8.52 2.45 8.91
CA LYS A 37 -9.20 2.77 7.66
C LYS A 37 -9.09 4.26 7.33
N SER A 38 -9.36 5.13 8.30
CA SER A 38 -9.26 6.59 8.13
C SER A 38 -7.83 7.03 7.81
N VAL A 39 -6.83 6.48 8.52
CA VAL A 39 -5.41 6.75 8.24
C VAL A 39 -5.04 6.30 6.83
N ASN A 40 -5.44 5.10 6.41
CA ASN A 40 -5.18 4.60 5.07
C ASN A 40 -5.82 5.48 3.98
N GLU A 41 -7.07 5.91 4.17
CA GLU A 41 -7.75 6.82 3.25
C GLU A 41 -7.04 8.17 3.13
N LYS A 42 -6.58 8.74 4.26
CA LYS A 42 -5.79 9.97 4.30
C LYS A 42 -4.47 9.81 3.55
N LEU A 43 -3.69 8.79 3.87
CA LEU A 43 -2.38 8.54 3.23
C LEU A 43 -2.53 8.28 1.73
N ALA A 44 -3.55 7.53 1.30
CA ALA A 44 -3.83 7.30 -0.11
C ALA A 44 -4.15 8.60 -0.86
N HIS A 45 -4.91 9.51 -0.24
CA HIS A 45 -5.20 10.83 -0.81
C HIS A 45 -3.93 11.70 -0.89
N GLU A 46 -3.09 11.72 0.14
CA GLU A 46 -1.82 12.45 0.14
C GLU A 46 -0.87 11.95 -0.96
N ILE A 47 -0.73 10.62 -1.12
CA ILE A 47 0.03 10.03 -2.23
C ILE A 47 -0.53 10.48 -3.59
N ALA A 48 -1.85 10.52 -3.75
CA ALA A 48 -2.47 10.95 -5.00
C ALA A 48 -2.17 12.43 -5.31
N LEU A 49 -2.18 13.30 -4.28
CA LEU A 49 -1.80 14.71 -4.42
C LEU A 49 -0.32 14.86 -4.78
N LEU A 50 0.58 14.17 -4.08
CA LEU A 50 2.02 14.22 -4.34
C LEU A 50 2.34 13.73 -5.76
N LYS A 51 1.74 12.61 -6.19
CA LYS A 51 1.88 12.11 -7.56
C LYS A 51 1.35 13.12 -8.58
N ARG A 52 0.23 13.78 -8.30
CA ARG A 52 -0.28 14.85 -9.16
C ARG A 52 0.70 16.00 -9.23
N PHE A 53 1.30 16.45 -8.12
CA PHE A 53 2.30 17.51 -8.15
C PHE A 53 3.55 17.10 -8.93
N LYS A 54 4.08 15.90 -8.71
CA LYS A 54 5.25 15.36 -9.42
C LYS A 54 5.03 15.25 -10.93
N PHE A 55 3.88 14.71 -11.34
CA PHE A 55 3.65 14.41 -12.76
C PHE A 55 2.86 15.46 -13.53
N ALA A 56 2.04 16.31 -12.87
CA ALA A 56 1.26 17.35 -13.54
C ALA A 56 2.04 18.65 -13.74
N LYS A 57 3.11 18.93 -12.98
CA LYS A 57 3.98 20.12 -13.16
C LYS A 57 4.87 20.10 -14.41
N ARG A 58 4.68 19.14 -15.32
CA ARG A 58 5.31 19.18 -16.65
C ARG A 58 4.75 20.29 -17.56
N SER A 59 3.72 21.04 -17.12
CA SER A 59 3.10 22.11 -17.92
C SER A 59 3.54 23.54 -17.59
N GLU A 60 4.22 23.84 -16.48
CA GLU A 60 4.59 25.24 -16.15
C GLU A 60 5.97 25.37 -15.47
N GLN A 61 6.94 25.88 -16.25
CA GLN A 61 8.17 26.60 -15.88
C GLN A 61 8.65 26.56 -14.41
N LEU A 62 9.22 25.45 -13.95
CA LEU A 62 10.22 25.47 -12.88
C LEU A 62 11.61 25.36 -13.49
N SER A 63 12.61 26.07 -12.93
CA SER A 63 14.00 25.85 -13.34
C SER A 63 14.38 24.39 -13.02
N PRO A 64 15.17 23.72 -13.87
CA PRO A 64 15.45 22.30 -13.77
C PRO A 64 16.00 21.89 -12.39
N ASP A 65 16.80 22.75 -11.76
CA ASP A 65 17.37 22.48 -10.44
C ASP A 65 16.34 22.57 -9.31
N GLN A 66 15.36 23.48 -9.40
CA GLN A 66 14.26 23.59 -8.44
C GLN A 66 13.23 22.47 -8.62
N ALA A 67 13.01 22.03 -9.86
CA ALA A 67 12.20 20.85 -10.12
C ALA A 67 12.85 19.58 -9.56
N SER A 68 14.16 19.41 -9.73
CA SER A 68 14.89 18.25 -9.21
C SER A 68 14.87 18.17 -7.68
N LEU A 69 15.13 19.29 -6.99
CA LEU A 69 15.06 19.34 -5.52
C LEU A 69 13.66 19.02 -4.97
N LEU A 70 12.61 19.48 -5.66
CA LEU A 70 11.23 19.15 -5.30
C LEU A 70 10.90 17.68 -5.58
N ASP A 71 11.38 17.12 -6.69
CA ASP A 71 11.17 15.72 -7.05
C ASP A 71 11.81 14.78 -6.02
N ASP A 72 13.04 15.07 -5.59
CA ASP A 72 13.76 14.30 -4.57
C ASP A 72 13.05 14.35 -3.21
N LEU A 73 12.57 15.53 -2.79
CA LEU A 73 11.82 15.69 -1.55
C LEU A 73 10.51 14.90 -1.58
N ILE A 74 9.78 15.00 -2.70
CA ILE A 74 8.52 14.27 -2.89
C ILE A 74 8.75 12.75 -2.88
N ASP A 75 9.83 12.27 -3.50
CA ASP A 75 10.17 10.84 -3.48
C ASP A 75 10.53 10.34 -2.09
N THR A 76 11.20 11.18 -1.29
CA THR A 76 11.54 10.86 0.09
C THR A 76 10.28 10.76 0.95
N ASP A 77 9.35 11.71 0.83
CA ASP A 77 8.08 11.69 1.56
C ASP A 77 7.18 10.52 1.13
N ILE A 78 7.13 10.20 -0.17
CA ILE A 78 6.41 9.03 -0.68
C ILE A 78 6.98 7.75 -0.07
N ALA A 79 8.31 7.60 -0.06
CA ALA A 79 8.96 6.41 0.50
C ALA A 79 8.70 6.25 2.01
N ALA A 80 8.70 7.36 2.76
CA ALA A 80 8.38 7.33 4.20
C ALA A 80 6.94 6.86 4.45
N ILE A 81 5.97 7.40 3.69
CA ILE A 81 4.57 7.01 3.80
C ILE A 81 4.34 5.55 3.38
N GLU A 82 5.01 5.10 2.31
CA GLU A 82 4.94 3.70 1.86
C GLU A 82 5.47 2.73 2.93
N ALA A 83 6.55 3.10 3.63
CA ALA A 83 7.10 2.31 4.73
C ALA A 83 6.16 2.27 5.95
N GLU A 84 5.51 3.38 6.30
CA GLU A 84 4.50 3.41 7.36
C GLU A 84 3.29 2.54 7.01
N LEU A 85 2.82 2.59 5.76
CA LEU A 85 1.75 1.72 5.26
C LEU A 85 2.14 0.24 5.31
N GLU A 86 3.37 -0.11 4.98
CA GLU A 86 3.86 -1.48 5.05
C GLU A 86 3.96 -1.97 6.50
N ALA A 87 4.39 -1.12 7.44
CA ALA A 87 4.43 -1.44 8.86
C ALA A 87 3.04 -1.63 9.49
N LEU A 88 2.03 -0.92 8.99
CA LEU A 88 0.64 -1.01 9.46
C LEU A 88 -0.17 -2.13 8.79
N GLN A 89 0.35 -2.73 7.71
CA GLN A 89 -0.29 -3.89 7.10
C GLN A 89 -0.15 -5.10 8.03
N PRO A 90 -1.26 -5.76 8.42
CA PRO A 90 -1.16 -7.05 9.11
C PRO A 90 -0.43 -8.01 8.18
N THR A 91 0.56 -8.75 8.70
CA THR A 91 1.39 -9.71 7.96
C THR A 91 0.52 -10.58 7.06
N SER A 92 0.44 -10.21 5.78
CA SER A 92 -0.44 -10.86 4.83
C SER A 92 0.29 -11.04 3.51
N VAL A 93 0.60 -12.31 3.28
CA VAL A 93 0.72 -13.00 1.99
C VAL A 93 1.77 -12.44 1.05
N GLU A 94 2.84 -13.24 0.94
CA GLU A 94 3.75 -13.34 -0.21
C GLU A 94 3.53 -12.28 -1.29
N ALA A 95 4.46 -11.32 -1.31
CA ALA A 95 4.56 -10.33 -2.36
C ALA A 95 4.35 -11.00 -3.73
N LYS A 96 3.19 -10.73 -4.35
CA LYS A 96 2.91 -11.19 -5.72
C LYS A 96 4.07 -10.71 -6.59
N VAL A 97 4.83 -11.67 -7.11
CA VAL A 97 5.93 -11.44 -8.04
C VAL A 97 5.46 -10.46 -9.11
N ARG A 98 6.11 -9.30 -9.19
CA ARG A 98 5.82 -8.27 -10.20
C ARG A 98 5.95 -8.93 -11.57
N GLN A 99 4.83 -9.14 -12.25
CA GLN A 99 4.85 -9.72 -13.59
C GLN A 99 5.48 -8.71 -14.54
N GLN A 100 6.56 -9.13 -15.22
CA GLN A 100 7.15 -8.33 -16.27
C GLN A 100 6.11 -8.10 -17.38
N PRO A 101 5.97 -6.87 -17.89
CA PRO A 101 5.08 -6.60 -19.01
C PRO A 101 5.50 -7.43 -20.22
N LYS A 102 4.62 -8.34 -20.66
CA LYS A 102 4.79 -9.22 -21.84
C LYS A 102 4.72 -8.44 -23.17
N ARG A 103 5.32 -7.26 -23.26
CA ARG A 103 5.31 -6.49 -24.51
C ARG A 103 6.44 -7.01 -25.39
N ALA A 104 6.09 -7.86 -26.35
CA ALA A 104 7.00 -8.23 -27.42
C ALA A 104 7.30 -6.97 -28.28
N PRO A 105 8.55 -6.77 -28.74
CA PRO A 105 8.87 -5.68 -29.64
C PRO A 105 8.03 -5.78 -30.92
N LEU A 106 7.62 -4.63 -31.47
CA LEU A 106 6.82 -4.59 -32.68
C LEU A 106 7.57 -5.30 -33.83
N PRO A 107 7.00 -6.35 -34.44
CA PRO A 107 7.63 -7.09 -35.52
C PRO A 107 8.11 -6.19 -36.66
N SER A 108 9.27 -6.51 -37.24
CA SER A 108 9.91 -5.75 -38.33
C SER A 108 9.10 -5.67 -39.62
N GLN A 109 8.09 -6.54 -39.78
CA GLN A 109 7.20 -6.58 -40.94
C GLN A 109 6.16 -5.45 -40.98
N PHE A 110 5.96 -4.71 -39.88
CA PHE A 110 5.04 -3.59 -39.86
C PHE A 110 5.68 -2.33 -40.45
N PRO A 111 4.91 -1.50 -41.19
CA PRO A 111 5.43 -0.28 -41.77
C PRO A 111 5.93 0.67 -40.68
N ARG A 112 7.15 1.19 -40.86
CA ARG A 112 7.77 2.17 -39.97
C ARG A 112 7.84 3.50 -40.68
N THR A 113 7.41 4.57 -40.02
CA THR A 113 7.62 5.95 -40.47
C THR A 113 8.87 6.51 -39.82
N LEU A 114 9.86 6.90 -40.64
CA LEU A 114 11.05 7.60 -40.17
C LEU A 114 10.74 9.09 -40.08
N ILE A 115 10.91 9.68 -38.90
CA ILE A 115 10.79 11.12 -38.67
C ILE A 115 12.20 11.64 -38.41
N HIS A 116 12.65 12.58 -39.24
CA HIS A 116 13.91 13.29 -39.05
C HIS A 116 13.64 14.62 -38.34
N HIS A 117 14.50 14.97 -37.39
CA HIS A 117 14.49 16.23 -36.65
C HIS A 117 15.57 17.17 -37.17
#